data_AF-A0A8K0V9I5-F1
#
_entry.id   AF-A0A8K0V9I5-F1
#
_cell.length_a   1.000
_cell.length_b   1.000
_cell.length_c   1.000
_cell.angle_alpha   90.00
_cell.angle_beta   90.00
_cell.angle_gamma   90.00
#
_symmetry.space_group_name_H-M   'P 1'
#
loop_
_entity.id
_entity.type
_entity.pdbx_description
1 polymer ?
#
loop_
_entity_poly.entity_id
_entity_poly.type
_entity_poly.pdbx_seq_one_letter_code
_entity_poly.pdbx_strand_id
1 'polypeptide(L)'
;MSTPLSLTVTCLAGLFATMILPGLQDYALIAASALSAALWLLVTDFRRRPARNRREHRTRPPVVVDGSNVLHWRDGTPQLDSLKTVLRELELSGYQPGVVFDANAGYQIAGRYLHDGALGRKLGLPKDRVMVVDKGMPADPVILRAARDMNAIIVTNDRYRDWAADWPEVRQPERFIRGRFSEDGKALHLHLPEQRPNQMQGQPQLAG
;
A
#
# COMPACT_ATOMS: atom_id res chain seq x y z
N MET A 1 -3.30 -10.56 17.14
CA MET A 1 -2.16 -9.76 17.64
C MET A 1 -1.58 -10.33 18.95
N SER A 2 -1.60 -11.66 19.16
CA SER A 2 -1.35 -12.23 20.49
C SER A 2 0.07 -12.81 20.67
N THR A 3 0.73 -13.18 19.56
CA THR A 3 1.99 -13.94 19.56
C THR A 3 3.20 -13.25 20.19
N PRO A 4 3.49 -11.94 19.95
CA PRO A 4 4.64 -11.30 20.60
C PRO A 4 4.38 -10.98 22.08
N LEU A 5 3.12 -10.69 22.44
CA LEU A 5 2.73 -10.43 23.83
C LEU A 5 2.84 -11.70 24.68
N SER A 6 2.34 -12.82 24.16
CA SER A 6 2.44 -14.12 24.85
C SER A 6 3.90 -14.54 25.05
N LEU A 7 4.76 -14.38 24.04
CA LEU A 7 6.20 -14.65 24.14
C LEU A 7 6.89 -13.81 25.22
N THR A 8 6.52 -12.54 25.32
CA THR A 8 7.09 -11.61 26.31
C THR A 8 6.65 -11.98 27.73
N VAL A 9 5.37 -12.32 27.92
CA VAL A 9 4.84 -12.79 29.22
C VAL A 9 5.49 -14.11 29.63
N THR A 10 5.66 -15.06 28.71
CA THR A 10 6.33 -16.34 28.97
C THR A 10 7.80 -16.13 29.34
N CYS A 11 8.52 -15.23 28.67
CA CYS A 11 9.91 -14.92 29.01
C CYS A 11 10.05 -14.26 30.39
N LEU A 12 9.12 -13.37 30.75
CA LEU A 12 9.10 -12.70 32.05
C LEU A 12 8.83 -13.70 33.19
N ALA A 13 7.89 -14.63 32.97
CA ALA A 13 7.58 -15.71 33.92
C ALA A 13 8.77 -16.68 34.09
N GLY A 14 9.47 -17.01 33.01
CA GLY A 14 10.69 -17.82 33.05
C GLY A 14 11.81 -17.16 33.85
N LEU A 15 12.05 -15.86 33.64
CA LEU A 15 13.05 -15.09 34.38
C LEU A 15 12.71 -15.03 35.88
N PHE A 16 11.43 -14.84 36.22
CA PHE A 16 10.97 -14.82 37.61
C PHE A 16 11.13 -16.20 38.30
N ALA A 17 10.88 -17.29 37.57
CA ALA A 17 11.08 -18.65 38.07
C ALA A 17 12.57 -18.94 38.39
N THR A 18 13.52 -18.40 37.59
CA THR A 18 14.96 -18.54 37.88
C THR A 18 15.41 -17.85 39.16
N MET A 19 14.66 -16.86 39.65
CA MET A 19 14.99 -16.15 40.90
C MET A 19 14.43 -16.81 42.16
N ILE A 20 13.39 -17.65 42.03
CA ILE A 20 12.70 -18.28 43.16
C ILE A 20 13.14 -19.73 43.37
N LEU A 21 13.48 -20.44 42.30
CA LEU A 21 13.86 -21.85 42.36
C LEU A 21 15.40 -22.01 42.43
N PRO A 22 15.96 -22.50 43.55
CA PRO A 22 17.39 -22.73 43.67
C PRO A 22 17.85 -23.80 42.68
N GLY A 23 18.94 -23.54 41.93
CA GLY A 23 19.50 -24.44 40.91
C GLY A 23 19.21 -24.06 39.45
N LEU A 24 18.41 -23.01 39.21
CA LEU A 24 18.11 -22.52 37.85
C LEU A 24 18.84 -21.22 37.46
N GLN A 25 19.80 -20.79 38.28
CA GLN A 25 20.51 -19.52 38.12
C GLN A 25 21.32 -19.46 36.80
N ASP A 26 21.82 -20.60 36.31
CA ASP A 26 22.56 -20.69 35.04
C ASP A 26 21.70 -20.37 33.81
N TYR A 27 20.38 -20.52 33.91
CA TYR A 27 19.44 -20.23 32.83
C TYR A 27 19.05 -18.74 32.74
N ALA A 28 19.48 -17.92 33.72
CA ALA A 28 19.16 -16.49 33.76
C ALA A 28 19.67 -15.73 32.52
N LEU A 29 20.85 -16.10 31.99
CA LEU A 29 21.42 -15.52 30.77
C LEU A 29 20.57 -15.84 29.53
N ILE A 30 20.08 -17.07 29.42
CA ILE A 30 19.21 -17.49 28.32
C ILE A 30 17.87 -16.75 28.40
N ALA A 31 17.26 -16.71 29.59
CA ALA A 31 16.01 -16.00 29.81
C ALA A 31 16.13 -14.48 29.55
N ALA A 32 17.23 -13.84 29.94
CA ALA A 32 17.49 -12.42 29.69
C ALA A 32 17.69 -12.09 28.20
N SER A 33 18.40 -12.96 27.46
CA SER A 33 18.59 -12.78 26.01
C SER A 33 17.30 -12.97 25.22
N ALA A 34 16.48 -13.96 25.59
CA ALA A 34 15.15 -14.19 25.01
C ALA A 34 14.19 -13.03 25.28
N LEU A 35 14.19 -12.49 26.51
CA LEU A 35 13.39 -11.32 26.86
C LEU A 35 13.80 -10.09 26.04
N SER A 36 15.10 -9.87 25.86
CA SER A 36 15.62 -8.75 25.08
C SER A 36 15.23 -8.84 23.59
N ALA A 37 15.29 -10.04 23.00
CA ALA A 37 14.83 -10.29 21.63
C ALA A 37 13.31 -10.07 21.50
N ALA A 38 12.51 -10.55 22.45
CA ALA A 38 11.07 -10.33 22.48
C ALA A 38 10.70 -8.85 22.61
N LEU A 39 11.41 -8.10 23.47
CA LEU A 39 11.23 -6.65 23.63
C LEU A 39 11.57 -5.90 22.36
N TRP A 40 12.67 -6.28 21.68
CA TRP A 40 13.07 -5.69 20.41
C TRP A 40 12.03 -5.96 19.30
N LEU A 41 11.47 -7.16 19.24
CA LEU A 41 10.36 -7.49 18.33
C LEU A 41 9.09 -6.68 18.65
N LEU A 42 8.78 -6.46 19.93
CA LEU A 42 7.66 -5.62 20.36
C LEU A 42 7.86 -4.15 19.96
N VAL A 43 9.06 -3.61 20.17
CA VAL A 43 9.38 -2.22 19.82
C VAL A 43 9.38 -2.02 18.30
N THR A 44 9.92 -2.97 17.55
CA THR A 44 9.90 -2.91 16.08
C THR A 44 8.49 -3.07 15.53
N ASP A 45 7.66 -3.96 16.09
CA ASP A 45 6.24 -4.07 15.74
C ASP A 45 5.49 -2.78 16.09
N PHE A 46 5.66 -2.23 17.29
CA PHE A 46 5.04 -0.98 17.71
C PHE A 46 5.42 0.22 16.82
N ARG A 47 6.67 0.28 16.36
CA ARG A 47 7.12 1.26 15.36
C ARG A 47 6.51 1.05 13.98
N ARG A 48 6.15 -0.18 13.62
CA ARG A 48 5.47 -0.52 12.35
C ARG A 48 3.94 -0.42 12.43
N ARG A 49 3.35 -0.39 13.64
CA ARG A 49 1.91 -0.25 13.89
C ARG A 49 1.23 0.99 13.29
N PRO A 50 1.79 2.21 13.24
CA PRO A 50 1.08 3.33 12.61
C PRO A 50 0.79 3.09 11.12
N ALA A 51 1.66 2.35 10.41
CA ALA A 51 1.44 1.96 9.01
C ALA A 51 0.42 0.81 8.85
N ARG A 52 0.25 -0.03 9.88
CA ARG A 52 -0.67 -1.18 9.91
C ARG A 52 -2.07 -0.82 10.42
N ASN A 53 -2.18 0.00 11.47
CA ASN A 53 -3.47 0.44 12.02
C ASN A 53 -4.23 1.37 11.07
N ARG A 54 -3.54 2.08 10.17
CA ARG A 54 -4.17 2.82 9.06
C ARG A 54 -4.88 1.88 8.06
N ARG A 55 -4.53 0.58 8.03
CA ARG A 55 -5.16 -0.45 7.19
C ARG A 55 -6.42 -1.03 7.84
N GLU A 56 -6.49 -1.07 9.18
CA GLU A 56 -7.58 -1.72 9.91
C GLU A 56 -8.78 -0.80 10.19
N HIS A 57 -8.61 0.52 10.16
CA HIS A 57 -9.74 1.46 10.30
C HIS A 57 -10.40 1.74 8.94
N ARG A 58 -11.43 0.95 8.57
CA ARG A 58 -12.51 1.30 7.60
C ARG A 58 -12.05 2.03 6.32
N THR A 59 -10.94 1.62 5.72
CA THR A 59 -10.40 2.31 4.54
C THR A 59 -10.91 1.67 3.26
N ARG A 60 -11.16 2.53 2.27
CA ARG A 60 -11.46 2.10 0.90
C ARG A 60 -10.41 1.09 0.42
N PRO A 61 -10.73 0.22 -0.56
CA PRO A 61 -9.76 -0.74 -1.08
C PRO A 61 -8.47 -0.04 -1.48
N PRO A 62 -7.30 -0.71 -1.33
CA PRO A 62 -6.03 -0.14 -1.73
C PRO A 62 -6.07 0.28 -3.21
N VAL A 63 -5.25 1.27 -3.56
CA VAL A 63 -5.19 1.78 -4.94
C VAL A 63 -3.78 1.69 -5.46
N VAL A 64 -3.62 1.11 -6.65
CA VAL A 64 -2.37 1.09 -7.40
C VAL A 64 -2.51 2.06 -8.56
N VAL A 65 -1.65 3.08 -8.59
CA VAL A 65 -1.63 4.10 -9.63
C VAL A 65 -0.56 3.75 -10.65
N ASP A 66 -0.96 3.70 -11.92
CA ASP A 66 -0.02 3.64 -13.04
C ASP A 66 0.59 5.04 -13.22
N GLY A 67 1.75 5.23 -12.62
CA GLY A 67 2.42 6.52 -12.59
C GLY A 67 2.81 6.98 -13.99
N SER A 68 3.32 6.08 -14.82
CA SER A 68 3.75 6.41 -16.19
C SER A 68 2.57 6.78 -17.07
N ASN A 69 1.39 6.16 -16.89
CA ASN A 69 0.18 6.59 -17.60
C ASN A 69 -0.35 7.95 -17.09
N VAL A 70 -0.44 8.11 -15.76
CA VAL A 70 -1.04 9.30 -15.13
C VAL A 70 -0.21 10.57 -15.35
N LEU A 71 1.12 10.44 -15.48
CA LEU A 71 1.99 11.57 -15.83
C LEU A 71 1.51 12.29 -17.09
N HIS A 72 0.92 11.59 -18.06
CA HIS A 72 0.49 12.13 -19.35
C HIS A 72 -0.97 12.64 -19.39
N TRP A 73 -1.72 12.59 -18.28
CA TRP A 73 -3.17 12.84 -18.30
C TRP A 73 -3.62 14.27 -18.61
N ARG A 74 -2.75 15.28 -18.43
CA ARG A 74 -3.13 16.68 -18.64
C ARG A 74 -3.13 17.04 -20.13
N ASP A 75 -1.95 17.02 -20.74
CA ASP A 75 -1.75 17.46 -22.14
C ASP A 75 -1.00 16.43 -22.99
N GLY A 76 -0.99 15.16 -22.57
CA GLY A 76 -0.18 14.10 -23.21
C GLY A 76 1.32 14.25 -22.95
N THR A 77 1.75 15.24 -22.18
CA THR A 77 3.15 15.44 -21.77
C THR A 77 3.37 14.92 -20.34
N PRO A 78 4.52 14.31 -20.04
CA PRO A 78 4.80 13.76 -18.72
C PRO A 78 4.98 14.89 -17.71
N GLN A 79 3.98 15.09 -16.85
CA GLN A 79 3.96 16.16 -15.84
C GLN A 79 3.78 15.57 -14.45
N LEU A 80 4.75 15.82 -13.57
CA LEU A 80 4.70 15.35 -12.19
C LEU A 80 3.50 15.94 -11.42
N ASP A 81 3.12 17.18 -11.73
CA ASP A 81 2.00 17.85 -11.07
C ASP A 81 0.66 17.18 -11.37
N SER A 82 0.48 16.60 -12.55
CA SER A 82 -0.71 15.81 -12.89
C SER A 82 -0.88 14.63 -11.92
N LEU A 83 0.21 13.88 -11.71
CA LEU A 83 0.21 12.76 -10.78
C LEU A 83 0.02 13.21 -9.33
N LYS A 84 0.63 14.31 -8.90
CA LYS A 84 0.40 14.87 -7.55
C LYS A 84 -1.07 15.26 -7.33
N THR A 85 -1.72 15.87 -8.31
CA THR A 85 -3.15 16.21 -8.23
C THR A 85 -4.00 14.96 -8.07
N VAL A 86 -3.73 13.90 -8.86
CA VAL A 86 -4.45 12.63 -8.75
C VAL A 86 -4.24 11.98 -7.38
N LEU A 87 -3.01 11.92 -6.88
CA LEU A 87 -2.70 11.36 -5.57
C LEU A 87 -3.43 12.10 -4.45
N ARG A 88 -3.42 13.44 -4.50
CA ARG A 88 -4.11 14.28 -3.52
C ARG A 88 -5.62 14.03 -3.53
N GLU A 89 -6.23 13.93 -4.71
CA GLU A 89 -7.67 13.68 -4.84
C GLU A 89 -8.06 12.29 -4.31
N LEU A 90 -7.23 11.28 -4.58
CA LEU A 90 -7.41 9.93 -4.04
C LEU A 90 -7.30 9.92 -2.51
N GLU A 91 -6.32 10.62 -1.94
CA GLU A 91 -6.15 10.74 -0.48
C GLU A 91 -7.30 11.51 0.19
N LEU A 92 -7.77 12.61 -0.41
CA LEU A 92 -8.95 13.37 0.05
C LEU A 92 -10.22 12.51 0.00
N SER A 93 -10.29 11.63 -1.01
CA SER A 93 -11.31 10.61 -1.13
C SER A 93 -11.15 9.43 -0.16
N GLY A 94 -10.12 9.41 0.70
CA GLY A 94 -9.93 8.37 1.71
C GLY A 94 -9.29 7.07 1.19
N TYR A 95 -8.73 7.08 -0.02
CA TYR A 95 -7.90 5.99 -0.53
C TYR A 95 -6.45 6.11 -0.02
N GLN A 96 -5.71 5.01 -0.12
CA GLN A 96 -4.27 4.98 0.14
C GLN A 96 -3.55 4.56 -1.14
N PRO A 97 -3.09 5.53 -1.95
CA PRO A 97 -2.46 5.23 -3.23
C PRO A 97 -1.01 4.75 -3.04
N GLY A 98 -0.66 3.69 -3.76
CA GLY A 98 0.72 3.33 -4.12
C GLY A 98 0.92 3.58 -5.61
N VAL A 99 2.14 3.93 -6.03
CA VAL A 99 2.45 4.28 -7.42
C VAL A 99 3.46 3.30 -7.99
N VAL A 100 3.20 2.82 -9.19
CA VAL A 100 4.13 2.01 -9.97
C VAL A 100 4.52 2.77 -11.23
N PHE A 101 5.81 2.85 -11.49
CA PHE A 101 6.38 3.48 -12.68
C PHE A 101 7.07 2.44 -13.55
N ASP A 102 7.02 2.65 -14.85
CA ASP A 102 7.93 2.01 -15.79
C ASP A 102 9.38 2.47 -15.56
N ALA A 103 10.32 1.77 -16.19
CA ALA A 103 11.75 2.10 -16.09
C ALA A 103 12.11 3.48 -16.68
N ASN A 104 11.25 4.04 -17.54
CA ASN A 104 11.51 5.27 -18.29
C ASN A 104 10.97 6.54 -17.62
N ALA A 105 10.05 6.42 -16.65
CA ALA A 105 9.40 7.56 -16.00
C ALA A 105 10.41 8.59 -15.47
N GLY A 106 11.52 8.13 -14.89
CA GLY A 106 12.59 9.02 -14.42
C GLY A 106 13.17 9.90 -15.52
N TYR A 107 13.43 9.32 -16.69
CA TYR A 107 13.94 10.05 -17.85
C TYR A 107 12.92 11.03 -18.41
N GLN A 108 11.64 10.65 -18.43
CA GLN A 108 10.55 11.50 -18.92
C GLN A 108 10.39 12.78 -18.09
N ILE A 109 10.59 12.72 -16.77
CA ILE A 109 10.36 13.88 -15.88
C ILE A 109 11.63 14.68 -15.53
N ALA A 110 12.81 14.08 -15.65
CA ALA A 110 14.06 14.68 -15.16
C ALA A 110 15.25 14.52 -16.11
N GLY A 111 15.05 13.97 -17.31
CA GLY A 111 16.10 13.74 -18.30
C GLY A 111 17.17 12.71 -17.90
N ARG A 112 16.97 12.00 -16.79
CA ARG A 112 17.90 10.99 -16.26
C ARG A 112 17.18 9.89 -15.50
N TYR A 113 17.82 8.75 -15.33
CA TYR A 113 17.28 7.68 -14.50
C TYR A 113 17.03 8.16 -13.06
N LEU A 114 15.87 7.79 -12.52
CA LEU A 114 15.47 8.05 -11.14
C LEU A 114 14.96 6.75 -10.52
N HIS A 115 15.55 6.36 -9.39
CA HIS A 115 15.08 5.23 -8.61
C HIS A 115 13.84 5.60 -7.77
N ASP A 116 13.15 4.58 -7.25
CA ASP A 116 11.97 4.64 -6.37
C ASP A 116 11.97 5.76 -5.32
N GLY A 117 13.01 5.85 -4.48
CA GLY A 117 13.12 6.85 -3.43
C GLY A 117 13.33 8.28 -3.95
N ALA A 118 13.92 8.45 -5.14
CA ALA A 118 14.05 9.77 -5.75
C ALA A 118 12.70 10.27 -6.28
N LEU A 119 11.91 9.38 -6.88
CA LEU A 119 10.53 9.66 -7.30
C LEU A 119 9.61 9.88 -6.10
N GLY A 120 9.70 9.03 -5.07
CA GLY A 120 8.94 9.18 -3.82
C GLY A 120 9.15 10.55 -3.17
N ARG A 121 10.40 11.00 -3.04
CA ARG A 121 10.70 12.35 -2.53
C ARG A 121 10.08 13.46 -3.37
N LYS A 122 10.10 13.34 -4.70
CA LYS A 122 9.48 14.31 -5.62
C LYS A 122 7.95 14.34 -5.50
N LEU A 123 7.33 13.21 -5.17
CA LEU A 123 5.89 13.04 -4.99
C LEU A 123 5.40 13.36 -3.58
N GLY A 124 6.30 13.46 -2.60
CA GLY A 124 5.93 13.54 -1.18
C GLY A 124 5.42 12.21 -0.62
N LEU A 125 5.69 11.08 -1.31
CA LEU A 125 5.30 9.75 -0.86
C LEU A 125 6.48 9.03 -0.19
N PRO A 126 6.21 8.21 0.83
CA PRO A 126 7.24 7.37 1.42
C PRO A 126 7.68 6.29 0.43
N LYS A 127 8.93 5.84 0.55
CA LYS A 127 9.58 4.93 -0.42
C LYS A 127 8.80 3.61 -0.60
N ASP A 128 8.15 3.11 0.44
CA ASP A 128 7.35 1.90 0.44
C ASP A 128 6.04 2.00 -0.37
N ARG A 129 5.67 3.21 -0.83
CA ARG A 129 4.50 3.46 -1.69
C ARG A 129 4.86 3.79 -3.14
N VAL A 130 6.14 3.73 -3.51
CA VAL A 130 6.59 4.00 -4.88
C VAL A 130 7.47 2.86 -5.34
N MET A 131 7.12 2.26 -6.48
CA MET A 131 7.88 1.23 -7.13
C MET A 131 8.25 1.68 -8.54
N VAL A 132 9.49 1.42 -8.95
CA VAL A 132 9.95 1.58 -10.33
C VAL A 132 10.30 0.20 -10.83
N VAL A 133 9.72 -0.19 -11.95
CA VAL A 133 9.98 -1.49 -12.58
C VAL A 133 11.38 -1.53 -13.19
N ASP A 134 12.01 -2.70 -13.15
CA ASP A 134 13.33 -2.91 -13.71
C ASP A 134 13.36 -2.66 -15.23
N LYS A 135 14.51 -2.18 -15.72
CA LYS A 135 14.70 -1.93 -17.15
C LYS A 135 14.57 -3.23 -17.94
N GLY A 136 13.79 -3.20 -19.03
CA GLY A 136 13.55 -4.36 -19.88
C GLY A 136 12.38 -5.24 -19.43
N MET A 137 11.73 -4.92 -18.30
CA MET A 137 10.49 -5.55 -17.88
C MET A 137 9.30 -4.62 -18.18
N PRO A 138 8.20 -5.13 -18.76
CA PRO A 138 6.97 -4.34 -18.94
C PRO A 138 6.34 -4.01 -17.58
N ALA A 139 5.83 -2.78 -17.42
CA ALA A 139 5.23 -2.34 -16.17
C ALA A 139 3.83 -2.95 -15.94
N ASP A 140 3.06 -3.15 -17.01
CA ASP A 140 1.65 -3.58 -16.91
C ASP A 140 1.47 -4.89 -16.12
N PRO A 141 2.24 -5.98 -16.36
CA PRO A 141 2.09 -7.20 -15.57
C PRO A 141 2.43 -7.00 -14.09
N VAL A 142 3.33 -6.07 -13.79
CA VAL A 142 3.71 -5.73 -12.42
C VAL A 142 2.56 -4.98 -11.74
N ILE A 143 1.94 -4.02 -12.43
CA ILE A 143 0.76 -3.28 -11.97
C ILE A 143 -0.42 -4.23 -11.73
N LEU A 144 -0.74 -5.08 -12.72
CA LEU A 144 -1.84 -6.04 -12.67
C LEU A 144 -1.63 -7.07 -11.55
N ARG A 145 -0.40 -7.57 -11.38
CA ARG A 145 -0.04 -8.46 -10.27
C ARG A 145 -0.20 -7.79 -8.93
N ALA A 146 0.37 -6.60 -8.75
CA ALA A 146 0.23 -5.84 -7.50
C ALA A 146 -1.25 -5.59 -7.15
N ALA A 147 -2.07 -5.26 -8.15
CA ALA A 147 -3.50 -5.06 -7.95
C ALA A 147 -4.25 -6.35 -7.60
N ARG A 148 -3.89 -7.48 -8.20
CA ARG A 148 -4.45 -8.79 -7.84
C ARG A 148 -4.08 -9.19 -6.42
N ASP A 149 -2.78 -9.13 -6.08
CA ASP A 149 -2.23 -9.58 -4.79
C ASP A 149 -2.77 -8.74 -3.63
N MET A 150 -2.98 -7.44 -3.84
CA MET A 150 -3.50 -6.53 -2.82
C MET A 150 -5.02 -6.36 -2.85
N ASN A 151 -5.71 -7.02 -3.79
CA ASN A 151 -7.11 -6.74 -4.13
C ASN A 151 -7.38 -5.23 -4.29
N ALA A 152 -6.47 -4.55 -5.00
CA ALA A 152 -6.49 -3.11 -5.20
C ALA A 152 -7.23 -2.71 -6.48
N ILE A 153 -7.68 -1.46 -6.50
CA ILE A 153 -8.22 -0.79 -7.69
C ILE A 153 -7.07 -0.11 -8.43
N ILE A 154 -7.07 -0.19 -9.75
CA ILE A 154 -6.02 0.40 -10.60
C ILE A 154 -6.46 1.78 -11.07
N VAL A 155 -5.59 2.79 -10.91
CA VAL A 155 -5.81 4.12 -11.50
C VAL A 155 -4.97 4.22 -12.77
N THR A 156 -5.65 4.18 -13.92
CA THR A 156 -5.04 4.29 -15.26
C THR A 156 -6.12 4.59 -16.30
N ASN A 157 -5.73 5.24 -17.39
CA ASN A 157 -6.57 5.32 -18.59
C ASN A 157 -6.25 4.21 -19.60
N ASP A 158 -5.21 3.42 -19.36
CA ASP A 158 -4.93 2.24 -20.19
C ASP A 158 -6.06 1.20 -20.09
N ARG A 159 -6.17 0.37 -21.11
CA ARG A 159 -7.07 -0.76 -21.18
C ARG A 159 -6.35 -2.10 -21.07
N TYR A 160 -5.02 -2.13 -21.04
CA TYR A 160 -4.18 -3.33 -20.94
C TYR A 160 -4.65 -4.49 -21.84
N ARG A 161 -5.06 -4.16 -23.08
CA ARG A 161 -5.73 -5.12 -23.98
C ARG A 161 -4.86 -6.36 -24.26
N ASP A 162 -3.57 -6.14 -24.40
CA ASP A 162 -2.59 -7.18 -24.72
C ASP A 162 -2.43 -8.20 -23.57
N TRP A 163 -2.79 -7.81 -22.35
CA TRP A 163 -2.69 -8.63 -21.15
C TRP A 163 -4.01 -9.33 -20.78
N ALA A 164 -5.09 -9.09 -21.51
CA ALA A 164 -6.42 -9.61 -21.17
C ALA A 164 -6.54 -11.14 -21.24
N ALA A 165 -5.61 -11.84 -21.92
CA ALA A 165 -5.55 -13.29 -21.94
C ALA A 165 -5.10 -13.87 -20.59
N ASP A 166 -4.05 -13.29 -19.99
CA ASP A 166 -3.49 -13.74 -18.72
C ASP A 166 -4.17 -13.08 -17.50
N TRP A 167 -4.83 -11.94 -17.73
CA TRP A 167 -5.47 -11.09 -16.71
C TRP A 167 -6.91 -10.76 -17.09
N PRO A 168 -7.86 -11.70 -16.94
CA PRO A 168 -9.26 -11.47 -17.29
C PRO A 168 -9.90 -10.33 -16.49
N GLU A 169 -9.35 -9.98 -15.33
CA GLU A 169 -9.77 -8.84 -14.49
C GLU A 169 -9.66 -7.49 -15.20
N VAL A 170 -8.84 -7.39 -16.25
CA VAL A 170 -8.76 -6.18 -17.09
C VAL A 170 -10.12 -5.83 -17.72
N ARG A 171 -11.00 -6.81 -17.87
CA ARG A 171 -12.36 -6.63 -18.41
C ARG A 171 -13.38 -6.17 -17.36
N GLN A 172 -12.99 -6.07 -16.08
CA GLN A 172 -13.85 -5.66 -14.97
C GLN A 172 -13.73 -4.15 -14.75
N PRO A 173 -14.65 -3.31 -15.28
CA PRO A 173 -14.52 -1.85 -15.19
C PRO A 173 -14.46 -1.33 -13.75
N GLU A 174 -15.07 -2.02 -12.80
CA GLU A 174 -15.08 -1.69 -11.37
C GLU A 174 -13.70 -1.78 -10.69
N ARG A 175 -12.75 -2.48 -11.32
CA ARG A 175 -11.35 -2.55 -10.87
C ARG A 175 -10.51 -1.38 -11.34
N PHE A 176 -11.08 -0.44 -12.10
CA PHE A 176 -10.37 0.69 -12.68
C PHE A 176 -10.99 2.03 -12.26
N ILE A 177 -10.16 2.93 -11.76
CA ILE A 177 -10.47 4.35 -11.66
C ILE A 177 -9.85 5.04 -12.87
N ARG A 178 -10.71 5.62 -13.70
CA ARG A 178 -10.31 6.42 -14.85
C ARG A 178 -10.44 7.89 -14.52
N GLY A 179 -9.73 8.74 -15.25
CA GLY A 179 -9.82 10.18 -15.02
C GLY A 179 -9.45 11.01 -16.22
N ARG A 180 -9.81 12.28 -16.17
CA ARG A 180 -9.38 13.29 -17.15
C ARG A 180 -9.18 14.62 -16.47
N PHE A 181 -8.26 15.40 -16.99
CA PHE A 181 -8.25 16.84 -16.71
C PHE A 181 -9.29 17.55 -17.58
N SER A 182 -9.80 18.68 -17.10
CA SER A 182 -10.58 19.62 -17.89
C SER A 182 -9.75 20.21 -19.03
N GLU A 183 -10.40 20.79 -20.03
CA GLU A 183 -9.72 21.40 -21.19
C GLU A 183 -8.77 22.53 -20.80
N ASP A 184 -9.03 23.22 -19.68
CA ASP A 184 -8.15 24.25 -19.13
C ASP A 184 -7.03 23.69 -18.22
N GLY A 185 -6.98 22.36 -18.02
CA GLY A 185 -5.97 21.67 -17.21
C GLY A 185 -6.09 21.87 -15.70
N LYS A 186 -7.09 22.62 -15.22
CA LYS A 186 -7.22 23.05 -13.82
C LYS A 186 -8.02 22.09 -12.95
N ALA A 187 -9.06 21.46 -13.50
CA ALA A 187 -9.92 20.53 -12.79
C ALA A 187 -9.56 19.09 -13.15
N LEU A 188 -9.55 18.22 -12.14
CA LEU A 188 -9.42 16.79 -12.31
C LEU A 188 -10.78 16.13 -12.06
N HIS A 189 -11.22 15.30 -12.99
CA HIS A 189 -12.40 14.46 -12.82
C HIS A 189 -11.95 13.00 -12.71
N LEU A 190 -12.15 12.39 -11.54
CA LEU A 190 -11.94 10.95 -11.33
C LEU A 190 -13.28 10.24 -11.28
N HIS A 191 -13.40 9.13 -12.02
CA HIS A 191 -14.53 8.23 -11.90
C HIS A 191 -14.25 7.25 -10.75
N LEU A 192 -14.59 7.69 -9.54
CA LEU A 192 -14.46 6.88 -8.33
C LEU A 192 -15.64 5.90 -8.26
N PRO A 193 -15.41 4.61 -7.94
CA PRO A 193 -16.50 3.68 -7.73
C PRO A 193 -17.37 4.17 -6.57
N GLU A 194 -18.69 4.06 -6.78
CA GLU A 194 -19.70 4.52 -5.83
C GLU A 194 -19.52 3.81 -4.48
N GLN A 195 -19.69 4.56 -3.39
CA GLN A 195 -19.53 4.02 -2.04
C GLN A 195 -20.52 2.86 -1.86
N ARG A 196 -20.06 1.62 -1.68
CA ARG A 196 -20.98 0.57 -1.21
C ARG A 196 -21.48 1.02 0.16
N PRO A 197 -22.78 1.35 0.33
CA PRO A 197 -23.28 1.69 1.65
C PRO A 197 -23.09 0.46 2.54
N ASN A 198 -22.70 0.74 3.78
CA ASN A 198 -22.43 -0.23 4.82
C ASN A 198 -23.68 -1.10 5.09
N GLN A 199 -23.88 -2.18 4.33
CA GLN A 199 -24.87 -3.22 4.62
C GLN A 199 -24.39 -4.06 5.82
N MET A 200 -24.36 -3.43 6.99
CA MET A 200 -24.30 -4.10 8.29
C MET A 200 -25.12 -3.28 9.28
N GLN A 201 -26.44 -3.36 9.13
CA GLN A 201 -27.42 -3.33 10.21
C GLN A 201 -28.64 -4.12 9.71
N GLY A 202 -28.43 -5.43 9.52
CA GLY A 202 -29.53 -6.38 9.54
C GLY A 202 -30.12 -6.35 10.94
N GLN A 203 -31.30 -5.74 11.07
CA GLN A 203 -32.19 -5.92 12.21
C GLN A 203 -32.44 -7.43 12.39
N PRO A 204 -32.40 -7.99 13.61
CA PRO A 204 -33.00 -9.29 13.82
C PRO A 204 -34.52 -9.12 13.67
N GLN A 205 -35.07 -9.67 12.60
CA GLN A 205 -36.50 -9.96 12.53
C GLN A 205 -36.81 -10.99 13.61
N LEU A 206 -37.36 -10.51 14.73
CA LEU A 206 -38.14 -11.34 15.65
C LEU A 206 -39.45 -11.68 14.94
N ALA A 207 -39.53 -12.91 14.44
CA ALA A 207 -40.78 -13.55 14.03
C ALA A 207 -40.70 -15.01 14.47
N GLY A 208 -41.63 -15.44 15.34
CA GLY A 208 -41.80 -16.81 15.81
C GLY A 208 -41.83 -16.90 17.32
#